data_AF-A0A0R0CYV2-F1
#
_entry.id   AF-A0A0R0CYV2-F1
#
_cell.length_a   1.000
_cell.length_b   1.000
_cell.length_c   1.000
_cell.angle_alpha   90.00
_cell.angle_beta   90.00
_cell.angle_gamma   90.00
#
_symmetry.space_group_name_H-M   'P 1'
#
loop_
_entity.id
_entity.type
_entity.pdbx_description
1 polymer ?
#
loop_
_entity_poly.entity_id
_entity_poly.type
_entity_poly.pdbx_seq_one_letter_code
_entity_poly.pdbx_strand_id
1 'polypeptide(L)'
;MTVGQIRFDDAAGLLAGFGLTLHHIADGAEIPGSYWGAPEAGIIASNVYVRNDTPVHSMLHESCHLIVLPEDRRALVHTDATDSVAEEDATCYLQIVLAGRLPGVGSARLMADMDAWGYTYRLGSTRAWFEGDAEDARAWLAERRLPVN
;
A
#
# COMPACT_ATOMS: atom_id res chain seq x y z
N MET A 1 -5.31 10.93 -5.23
CA MET A 1 -4.55 10.80 -6.50
C MET A 1 -4.73 9.38 -7.01
N THR A 2 -4.83 9.16 -8.31
CA THR A 2 -5.00 7.82 -8.88
C THR A 2 -3.79 7.37 -9.70
N VAL A 3 -3.70 6.06 -9.97
CA VAL A 3 -2.60 5.45 -10.72
C VAL A 3 -2.45 6.06 -12.12
N GLY A 4 -3.55 6.41 -12.79
CA GLY A 4 -3.51 7.08 -14.10
C GLY A 4 -2.91 8.50 -14.08
N GLN A 5 -2.66 9.07 -12.90
CA GLN A 5 -2.07 10.40 -12.72
C GLN A 5 -0.57 10.36 -12.41
N ILE A 6 0.03 9.17 -12.26
CA ILE A 6 1.46 8.98 -12.01
C ILE A 6 2.11 8.21 -13.17
N ARG A 7 3.43 8.17 -13.20
CA ARG A 7 4.17 7.33 -14.15
C ARG A 7 4.09 5.89 -13.69
N PHE A 8 3.41 5.04 -14.47
CA PHE A 8 3.24 3.62 -14.14
C PHE A 8 4.59 2.90 -13.93
N ASP A 9 5.59 3.17 -14.77
CA ASP A 9 6.91 2.54 -14.66
C ASP A 9 7.64 2.87 -13.34
N ASP A 10 7.42 4.06 -12.77
CA ASP A 10 8.03 4.44 -11.49
C ASP A 10 7.40 3.63 -10.35
N ALA A 11 6.08 3.42 -10.40
CA ALA A 11 5.36 2.57 -9.44
C ALA A 11 5.75 1.08 -9.61
N ALA A 12 5.79 0.60 -10.85
CA ALA A 12 6.20 -0.78 -11.14
C ALA A 12 7.64 -1.05 -10.70
N GLY A 13 8.56 -0.11 -10.94
CA GLY A 13 9.96 -0.22 -10.50
C GLY A 13 10.11 -0.21 -8.98
N LEU A 14 9.33 0.62 -8.27
CA LEU A 14 9.30 0.63 -6.81
C LEU A 14 8.84 -0.73 -6.26
N LEU A 15 7.75 -1.28 -6.78
CA LEU A 15 7.19 -2.56 -6.33
C LEU A 15 8.07 -3.77 -6.70
N ALA A 16 8.70 -3.74 -7.86
CA ALA A 16 9.67 -4.75 -8.28
C ALA A 16 10.87 -4.85 -7.32
N GLY A 17 11.27 -3.74 -6.69
CA GLY A 17 12.28 -3.72 -5.64
C GLY A 17 11.95 -4.56 -4.41
N PHE A 18 10.68 -4.93 -4.22
CA PHE A 18 10.21 -5.80 -3.15
C PHE A 18 9.77 -7.20 -3.64
N GLY A 19 10.07 -7.53 -4.91
CA GLY A 19 9.67 -8.80 -5.53
C GLY A 19 8.19 -8.85 -5.92
N LEU A 20 7.51 -7.71 -6.05
CA LEU A 20 6.12 -7.64 -6.49
C LEU A 20 6.02 -7.28 -7.97
N THR A 21 4.95 -7.72 -8.63
CA THR A 21 4.64 -7.37 -10.02
C THR A 21 3.37 -6.54 -10.09
N LEU A 22 3.47 -5.34 -10.67
CA LEU A 22 2.32 -4.44 -10.89
C LEU A 22 1.69 -4.69 -12.26
N HIS A 23 0.40 -4.99 -12.27
CA HIS A 23 -0.40 -5.26 -13.46
C HIS A 23 -1.40 -4.14 -13.68
N HIS A 24 -1.40 -3.58 -14.89
CA HIS A 24 -2.43 -2.63 -15.31
C HIS A 24 -3.62 -3.37 -15.93
N ILE A 25 -4.80 -3.07 -15.42
CA ILE A 25 -6.07 -3.62 -15.86
C ILE A 25 -6.79 -2.56 -16.70
N ALA A 26 -7.42 -3.01 -17.79
CA ALA A 26 -8.18 -2.14 -18.68
C ALA A 26 -9.32 -1.42 -17.96
N ASP A 27 -9.60 -0.19 -18.39
CA ASP A 27 -10.72 0.58 -17.86
C ASP A 27 -12.04 -0.17 -18.05
N GLY A 28 -12.88 -0.20 -17.00
CA GLY A 28 -14.15 -0.93 -16.99
C GLY A 28 -14.07 -2.43 -16.73
N ALA A 29 -12.88 -3.04 -16.71
CA ALA A 29 -12.70 -4.42 -16.26
C ALA A 29 -12.69 -4.52 -14.72
N GLU A 30 -13.05 -5.70 -14.20
CA GLU A 30 -12.90 -6.03 -12.78
C GLU A 30 -11.42 -6.12 -12.41
N ILE A 31 -11.08 -5.67 -11.20
CA ILE A 31 -9.72 -5.73 -10.66
C ILE A 31 -9.57 -7.08 -9.92
N PRO A 32 -8.73 -8.01 -10.41
CA PRO A 32 -8.58 -9.32 -9.77
C PRO A 32 -8.02 -9.20 -8.35
N GLY A 33 -8.58 -9.96 -7.42
CA GLY A 33 -8.08 -10.01 -6.04
C GLY A 33 -8.36 -8.76 -5.21
N SER A 34 -9.23 -7.85 -5.66
CA SER A 34 -9.72 -6.74 -4.82
C SER A 34 -10.77 -7.26 -3.84
N TYR A 35 -10.72 -6.77 -2.60
CA TYR A 35 -11.61 -7.17 -1.52
C TYR A 35 -12.95 -6.42 -1.59
N TRP A 36 -12.91 -5.09 -1.77
CA TRP A 36 -14.10 -4.24 -1.87
C TRP A 36 -14.60 -4.02 -3.30
N GLY A 37 -13.86 -4.52 -4.29
CA GLY A 37 -14.06 -4.24 -5.69
C GLY A 37 -13.49 -2.89 -6.12
N ALA A 38 -13.58 -2.61 -7.41
CA ALA A 38 -13.02 -1.38 -7.97
C ALA A 38 -13.64 -0.11 -7.33
N PRO A 39 -12.84 0.93 -7.04
CA PRO A 39 -11.51 1.17 -7.59
C PRO A 39 -10.35 0.67 -6.71
N GLU A 40 -10.60 -0.10 -5.66
CA GLU A 40 -9.53 -0.68 -4.83
C GLU A 40 -8.57 -1.54 -5.67
N ALA A 41 -7.28 -1.47 -5.37
CA ALA A 41 -6.30 -2.40 -5.91
C ALA A 41 -6.61 -3.83 -5.47
N GLY A 42 -6.13 -4.81 -6.23
CA GLY A 42 -6.27 -6.22 -5.86
C GLY A 42 -4.94 -6.93 -5.77
N ILE A 43 -4.87 -7.97 -4.94
CA ILE A 43 -3.66 -8.76 -4.75
C ILE A 43 -3.91 -10.27 -4.87
N ILE A 44 -3.03 -10.92 -5.62
CA ILE A 44 -2.99 -12.39 -5.73
C ILE A 44 -1.53 -12.83 -5.79
N ALA A 45 -1.13 -13.67 -4.85
CA ALA A 45 0.27 -14.05 -4.67
C ALA A 45 1.19 -12.82 -4.56
N SER A 46 2.16 -12.67 -5.47
CA SER A 46 3.06 -11.50 -5.54
C SER A 46 2.63 -10.46 -6.58
N ASN A 47 1.38 -10.53 -7.04
CA ASN A 47 0.84 -9.66 -8.09
C ASN A 47 -0.09 -8.62 -7.48
N VAL A 48 0.07 -7.38 -7.91
CA VAL A 48 -0.78 -6.23 -7.57
C VAL A 48 -1.49 -5.79 -8.84
N TYR A 49 -2.81 -5.68 -8.81
CA TYR A 49 -3.64 -5.32 -9.95
C TYR A 49 -4.26 -3.94 -9.72
N VAL A 50 -4.14 -3.06 -10.70
CA VAL A 50 -4.63 -1.69 -10.62
C VAL A 50 -5.28 -1.24 -11.93
N ARG A 51 -6.17 -0.27 -11.84
CA ARG A 51 -6.78 0.43 -12.97
C ARG A 51 -6.41 1.92 -12.91
N ASN A 52 -6.68 2.70 -13.96
CA ASN A 52 -6.33 4.12 -13.98
C ASN A 52 -6.99 4.94 -12.86
N ASP A 53 -8.19 4.54 -12.42
CA ASP A 53 -8.93 5.17 -11.33
C ASP A 53 -8.60 4.61 -9.95
N THR A 54 -7.74 3.57 -9.86
CA THR A 54 -7.28 3.05 -8.57
C THR A 54 -6.53 4.14 -7.80
N PRO A 55 -6.92 4.46 -6.56
CA PRO A 55 -6.18 5.40 -5.74
C PRO A 55 -4.75 4.92 -5.46
N VAL A 56 -3.78 5.83 -5.51
CA VAL A 56 -2.38 5.49 -5.24
C VAL A 56 -2.19 4.92 -3.82
N HIS A 57 -2.94 5.43 -2.84
CA HIS A 57 -2.90 4.87 -1.49
C HIS A 57 -3.42 3.43 -1.44
N SER A 58 -4.46 3.08 -2.21
CA SER A 58 -4.94 1.69 -2.28
C SER A 58 -3.90 0.78 -2.94
N MET A 59 -3.30 1.19 -4.06
CA MET A 59 -2.19 0.44 -4.68
C MET A 59 -1.05 0.19 -3.68
N LEU A 60 -0.62 1.22 -2.94
CA LEU A 60 0.47 1.09 -1.97
C LEU A 60 0.07 0.26 -0.75
N HIS A 61 -1.16 0.42 -0.24
CA HIS A 61 -1.69 -0.33 0.90
C HIS A 61 -1.68 -1.84 0.61
N GLU A 62 -2.31 -2.27 -0.48
CA GLU A 62 -2.34 -3.67 -0.89
C GLU A 62 -0.93 -4.22 -1.18
N SER A 63 -0.06 -3.40 -1.78
CA SER A 63 1.34 -3.78 -1.96
C SER A 63 2.05 -3.99 -0.63
N CYS A 64 1.81 -3.12 0.36
CA CYS A 64 2.44 -3.21 1.67
C CYS A 64 1.99 -4.44 2.44
N HIS A 65 0.73 -4.88 2.30
CA HIS A 65 0.26 -6.16 2.83
C HIS A 65 1.12 -7.34 2.34
N LEU A 66 1.45 -7.37 1.06
CA LEU A 66 2.36 -8.40 0.53
C LEU A 66 3.79 -8.22 1.07
N ILE A 67 4.28 -6.99 1.21
CA ILE A 67 5.66 -6.71 1.65
C ILE A 67 5.89 -7.13 3.10
N VAL A 68 4.94 -6.85 4.00
CA VAL A 68 5.07 -7.18 5.42
C VAL A 68 4.98 -8.69 5.68
N LEU A 69 4.36 -9.45 4.78
CA LEU A 69 4.34 -10.90 4.82
C LEU A 69 5.70 -11.51 4.41
N PRO A 70 6.12 -12.61 5.09
CA PRO A 70 7.19 -13.48 4.60
C PRO A 70 6.92 -13.96 3.17
N GLU A 71 7.97 -14.06 2.36
CA GLU A 71 7.87 -14.37 0.93
C GLU A 71 7.17 -15.72 0.66
N ASP A 72 7.43 -16.74 1.49
CA ASP A 72 6.79 -18.05 1.41
C ASP A 72 5.28 -18.03 1.69
N ARG A 73 4.81 -17.05 2.47
CA ARG A 73 3.39 -16.84 2.73
C ARG A 73 2.68 -16.05 1.63
N ARG A 74 3.39 -15.20 0.88
CA ARG A 74 2.80 -14.40 -0.21
C ARG A 74 2.10 -15.30 -1.23
N ALA A 75 2.68 -16.44 -1.58
CA ALA A 75 2.12 -17.36 -2.57
C ALA A 75 0.72 -17.91 -2.19
N LEU A 76 0.32 -17.82 -0.92
CA LEU A 76 -0.97 -18.28 -0.42
C LEU A 76 -2.04 -17.16 -0.41
N VAL A 77 -1.65 -15.91 -0.68
CA VAL A 77 -2.55 -14.76 -0.67
C VAL A 77 -3.47 -14.78 -1.88
N HIS A 78 -4.77 -14.67 -1.63
CA HIS A 78 -5.79 -14.44 -2.64
C HIS A 78 -6.83 -13.49 -2.05
N THR A 79 -6.72 -12.20 -2.39
CA THR A 79 -7.58 -11.10 -1.88
C THR A 79 -7.31 -10.68 -0.44
N ASP A 80 -7.25 -11.61 0.51
CA ASP A 80 -7.03 -11.32 1.93
C ASP A 80 -5.60 -11.67 2.34
N ALA A 81 -4.92 -10.75 3.00
CA ALA A 81 -3.52 -10.87 3.37
C ALA A 81 -3.31 -11.12 4.87
N THR A 82 -4.12 -10.53 5.76
CA THR A 82 -3.91 -10.63 7.20
C THR A 82 -5.08 -10.12 8.06
N ASP A 83 -5.28 -10.77 9.21
CA ASP A 83 -6.13 -10.31 10.32
C ASP A 83 -5.31 -9.73 11.50
N SER A 84 -4.00 -9.53 11.32
CA SER A 84 -3.09 -9.09 12.38
C SER A 84 -3.02 -7.57 12.47
N VAL A 85 -3.43 -7.01 13.62
CA VAL A 85 -3.34 -5.56 13.90
C VAL A 85 -1.92 -5.03 13.69
N ALA A 86 -0.89 -5.77 14.12
CA ALA A 86 0.49 -5.32 13.96
C ALA A 86 0.94 -5.28 12.48
N GLU A 87 0.43 -6.18 11.65
CA GLU A 87 0.72 -6.20 10.21
C GLU A 87 -0.06 -5.10 9.48
N GLU A 88 -1.28 -4.81 9.93
CA GLU A 88 -2.11 -3.70 9.45
C GLU A 88 -1.45 -2.34 9.76
N ASP A 89 -1.04 -2.11 11.00
CA ASP A 89 -0.35 -0.87 11.39
C ASP A 89 0.98 -0.71 10.63
N ALA A 90 1.73 -1.79 10.46
CA ALA A 90 2.96 -1.80 9.65
C ALA A 90 2.68 -1.50 8.17
N THR A 91 1.59 -2.02 7.62
CA THR A 91 1.12 -1.75 6.24
C THR A 91 0.78 -0.28 6.08
N CYS A 92 0.00 0.28 7.02
CA CYS A 92 -0.34 1.70 7.09
C CYS A 92 0.90 2.60 7.16
N TYR A 93 1.91 2.22 7.94
CA TYR A 93 3.13 3.00 8.07
C TYR A 93 3.96 2.93 6.79
N LEU A 94 4.15 1.72 6.26
CA LEU A 94 4.99 1.48 5.12
C LEU A 94 4.46 2.17 3.85
N GLN A 95 3.14 2.21 3.63
CA GLN A 95 2.59 2.90 2.44
C GLN A 95 3.00 4.39 2.42
N ILE A 96 3.05 5.05 3.58
CA ILE A 96 3.46 6.46 3.72
C ILE A 96 4.95 6.63 3.39
N VAL A 97 5.79 5.72 3.89
CA VAL A 97 7.24 5.70 3.60
C VAL A 97 7.49 5.49 2.10
N LEU A 98 6.80 4.52 1.49
CA LEU A 98 6.96 4.21 0.07
C LEU A 98 6.44 5.33 -0.85
N ALA A 99 5.36 6.00 -0.47
CA ALA A 99 4.89 7.17 -1.21
C ALA A 99 5.92 8.32 -1.25
N GLY A 100 6.74 8.46 -0.20
CA GLY A 100 7.87 9.39 -0.17
C GLY A 100 8.95 9.09 -1.22
N ARG A 101 9.01 7.85 -1.71
CA ARG A 101 9.97 7.37 -2.71
C ARG A 101 9.41 7.40 -4.13
N LEU A 102 8.10 7.66 -4.29
CA LEU A 102 7.42 7.64 -5.58
C LEU A 102 7.35 9.06 -6.17
N PRO A 103 7.99 9.32 -7.33
CA PRO A 103 8.00 10.64 -7.94
C PRO A 103 6.59 11.20 -8.18
N GLY A 104 6.37 12.44 -7.77
CA GLY A 104 5.09 13.14 -7.95
C GLY A 104 4.00 12.80 -6.92
N VAL A 105 4.25 11.87 -5.98
CA VAL A 105 3.29 11.50 -4.93
C VAL A 105 3.67 12.15 -3.61
N GLY A 106 4.68 11.63 -2.91
CA GLY A 106 5.15 12.13 -1.61
C GLY A 106 4.25 11.74 -0.43
N SER A 107 4.88 11.52 0.74
CA SER A 107 4.19 11.09 1.96
C SER A 107 3.09 12.05 2.42
N ALA A 108 3.34 13.37 2.36
CA ALA A 108 2.36 14.38 2.77
C ALA A 108 1.05 14.30 1.95
N ARG A 109 1.16 14.06 0.64
CA ARG A 109 -0.02 13.90 -0.21
C ARG A 109 -0.74 12.59 0.09
N LEU A 110 0.01 11.49 0.27
CA LEU A 110 -0.58 10.20 0.57
C LEU A 110 -1.41 10.25 1.85
N MET A 111 -0.87 10.82 2.92
CA MET A 111 -1.59 10.95 4.20
C MET A 111 -2.89 11.75 4.06
N ALA A 112 -2.89 12.82 3.25
CA ALA A 112 -4.12 13.56 2.97
C ALA A 112 -5.14 12.75 2.15
N ASP A 113 -4.68 11.97 1.18
CA ASP A 113 -5.54 11.07 0.41
C ASP A 113 -6.10 9.93 1.31
N MET A 114 -5.32 9.40 2.26
CA MET A 114 -5.77 8.42 3.26
C MET A 114 -6.85 9.00 4.18
N ASP A 115 -6.64 10.20 4.72
CA ASP A 115 -7.64 10.89 5.54
C ASP A 115 -8.93 11.14 4.75
N ALA A 116 -8.82 11.54 3.47
CA ALA A 116 -9.97 11.77 2.60
C ALA A 116 -10.74 10.48 2.25
N TRP A 117 -10.03 9.34 2.20
CA TRP A 117 -10.64 8.02 2.02
C TRP A 117 -11.41 7.55 3.27
N GLY A 118 -11.02 8.04 4.46
CA GLY A 118 -11.67 7.73 5.72
C GLY A 118 -10.82 6.93 6.70
N TYR A 119 -9.49 6.94 6.55
CA TYR A 119 -8.60 6.40 7.58
C TYR A 119 -8.81 7.16 8.89
N THR A 120 -8.90 6.42 10.00
CA THR A 120 -9.10 7.02 11.32
C THR A 120 -8.06 6.50 12.30
N TYR A 121 -7.40 7.43 12.98
CA TYR A 121 -6.39 7.15 13.99
C TYR A 121 -6.71 7.89 15.28
N ARG A 122 -6.14 7.42 16.40
CA ARG A 122 -6.39 7.96 17.74
C ARG A 122 -6.15 9.48 17.84
N LEU A 123 -5.14 9.98 17.13
CA LEU A 123 -4.76 11.40 17.12
C LEU A 123 -5.50 12.23 16.05
N GLY A 124 -6.49 11.65 15.36
CA GLY A 124 -7.44 12.36 14.49
C GLY A 124 -6.99 12.61 13.05
N SER A 125 -5.73 12.35 12.69
CA SER A 125 -5.27 12.36 11.29
C SER A 125 -4.15 11.35 11.07
N THR A 126 -4.00 10.89 9.83
CA THR A 126 -2.91 10.00 9.41
C THR A 126 -1.55 10.62 9.72
N ARG A 127 -1.41 11.94 9.51
CA ARG A 127 -0.17 12.65 9.81
C ARG A 127 0.18 12.67 11.29
N ALA A 128 -0.78 13.00 12.15
CA ALA A 128 -0.55 13.03 13.59
C ALA A 128 -0.17 11.64 14.12
N TRP A 129 -0.80 10.59 13.58
CA TRP A 129 -0.43 9.21 13.86
C TRP A 129 1.00 8.89 13.40
N PHE A 130 1.32 9.12 12.14
CA PHE A 130 2.65 8.80 11.57
C PHE A 130 3.79 9.51 12.30
N GLU A 131 3.58 10.75 12.74
CA GLU A 131 4.61 11.58 13.40
C GLU A 131 4.70 11.35 14.93
N GLY A 132 3.69 10.76 15.59
CA GLY A 132 3.66 10.70 17.06
C GLY A 132 2.86 9.60 17.73
N ASP A 133 2.40 8.58 17.00
CA ASP A 133 1.70 7.41 17.57
C ASP A 133 1.87 6.14 16.71
N ALA A 134 2.98 6.04 15.98
CA ALA A 134 3.28 4.93 15.05
C ALA A 134 4.61 4.23 15.36
N GLU A 135 5.12 4.40 16.57
CA GLU A 135 6.40 3.84 17.02
C GLU A 135 6.42 2.31 16.96
N ASP A 136 5.30 1.65 17.29
CA ASP A 136 5.18 0.19 17.26
C ASP A 136 5.26 -0.34 15.82
N ALA A 137 4.52 0.28 14.89
CA ALA A 137 4.58 -0.05 13.47
C ALA A 137 5.99 0.13 12.90
N ARG A 138 6.63 1.25 13.25
CA ARG A 138 8.01 1.56 12.85
C ARG A 138 9.01 0.54 13.40
N ALA A 139 8.90 0.16 14.68
CA ALA A 139 9.76 -0.84 15.30
C ALA A 139 9.58 -2.22 14.65
N TRP A 140 8.33 -2.62 14.41
CA TRP A 140 7.99 -3.89 13.76
C TRP A 140 8.62 -4.02 12.38
N LEU A 141 8.56 -2.96 11.57
CA LEU A 141 9.19 -2.89 10.24
C LEU A 141 10.72 -2.96 10.35
N ALA A 142 11.32 -2.21 11.28
CA ALA A 142 12.77 -2.18 11.48
C ALA A 142 13.34 -3.55 11.88
N GLU A 143 12.64 -4.28 12.76
CA GLU A 143 13.01 -5.65 13.17
C GLU A 143 13.07 -6.62 11.97
N ARG A 144 12.22 -6.38 10.96
CA ARG A 144 12.14 -7.15 9.71
C ARG A 144 13.00 -6.57 8.58
N ARG A 145 13.80 -5.53 8.87
CA ARG A 145 14.66 -4.82 7.91
C ARG A 145 13.88 -4.22 6.73
N LEU A 146 12.63 -3.83 6.99
CA LEU A 146 11.81 -3.12 6.02
C LEU A 146 12.03 -1.60 6.15
N PRO A 147 11.71 -0.83 5.10
CA PRO A 147 11.83 0.63 5.10
C PRO A 147 11.10 1.32 6.25
N VAL A 148 11.76 2.30 6.87
CA VAL A 148 11.15 3.14 7.92
C VAL A 148 11.42 4.65 7.76
N ASN A 149 12.14 5.05 6.69
CA ASN A 149 12.45 6.44 6.36
C ASN A 149 12.47 6.63 4.84
#